data_AF-A0A3M1ZEV9-F1
#
_entry.id   AF-A0A3M1ZEV9-F1
#
_cell.length_a   1.000
_cell.length_b   1.000
_cell.length_c   1.000
_cell.angle_alpha   90.00
_cell.angle_beta   90.00
_cell.angle_gamma   90.00
#
_symmetry.space_group_name_H-M   'P 1'
#
loop_
_entity.id
_entity.type
_entity.pdbx_description
1 polymer ?
#
loop_
_entity_poly.entity_id
_entity_poly.type
_entity_poly.pdbx_seq_one_letter_code
_entity_poly.pdbx_strand_id
1 'polypeptide(L)'
;MRPDEIRQILADLGADAALADPASRGIHVDAWVPAERLRDAVQALRDREFLIEDVIGVDAAPEMMVVYHFHRLEGGCRLQLRVRTDRENPKVPTIQDIFPGANWHEREQHDFYGVEFEGH
;
A
#
# COMPACT_ATOMS: atom_id res chain seq x y z
N MET A 1 11.75 -10.05 -10.01
CA MET A 1 12.44 -9.25 -8.97
C MET A 1 12.46 -10.05 -7.68
N ARG A 2 13.58 -10.07 -6.94
CA ARG A 2 13.64 -10.79 -5.66
C ARG A 2 12.95 -9.97 -4.57
N PRO A 3 12.23 -10.60 -3.61
CA PRO A 3 11.60 -9.89 -2.48
C PRO A 3 12.56 -8.95 -1.73
N ASP A 4 13.82 -9.36 -1.57
CA ASP A 4 14.86 -8.54 -0.94
C ASP A 4 15.13 -7.21 -1.65
N GLU A 5 15.07 -7.21 -2.98
CA GLU A 5 15.35 -6.02 -3.79
C GLU A 5 14.24 -4.99 -3.60
N ILE A 6 12.97 -5.41 -3.65
CA ILE A 6 11.86 -4.48 -3.43
C ILE A 6 11.76 -4.02 -1.98
N ARG A 7 12.04 -4.90 -1.01
CA ARG A 7 12.16 -4.51 0.41
C ARG A 7 13.19 -3.40 0.59
N GLN A 8 14.37 -3.53 -0.01
CA GLN A 8 15.41 -2.51 0.10
C GLN A 8 14.99 -1.18 -0.54
N ILE A 9 14.37 -1.23 -1.72
CA ILE A 9 13.88 -0.02 -2.40
C ILE A 9 12.84 0.72 -1.56
N LEU A 10 11.89 0.00 -0.95
CA LEU A 10 10.91 0.60 -0.06
C LEU A 10 11.58 1.21 1.18
N ALA A 11 12.60 0.53 1.74
CA ALA A 11 13.38 1.06 2.86
C ALA A 11 14.15 2.35 2.48
N ASP A 12 14.72 2.42 1.27
CA ASP A 12 15.42 3.60 0.77
C ASP A 12 14.47 4.80 0.56
N LEU A 13 13.16 4.53 0.36
CA LEU A 13 12.09 5.54 0.32
C LEU A 13 11.56 5.93 1.70
N GLY A 14 12.14 5.38 2.78
CA GLY A 14 11.76 5.68 4.16
C GLY A 14 10.63 4.80 4.72
N ALA A 15 10.28 3.71 4.06
CA ALA A 15 9.35 2.72 4.61
C ALA A 15 10.04 1.81 5.63
N ASP A 16 9.33 1.43 6.69
CA ASP A 16 9.73 0.30 7.54
C ASP A 16 9.29 -1.00 6.86
N ALA A 17 10.20 -1.60 6.10
CA ALA A 17 9.95 -2.75 5.23
C ALA A 17 10.68 -4.00 5.70
N ALA A 18 9.93 -5.09 5.85
CA ALA A 18 10.44 -6.40 6.26
C ALA A 18 10.04 -7.49 5.26
N LEU A 19 10.87 -8.53 5.16
CA LEU A 19 10.45 -9.77 4.51
C LEU A 19 9.38 -10.46 5.35
N ALA A 20 8.47 -11.13 4.68
CA ALA A 20 7.48 -12.00 5.28
C ALA A 20 7.54 -13.39 4.63
N ASP A 21 7.15 -14.41 5.40
CA ASP A 21 7.02 -15.77 4.89
C ASP A 21 5.69 -15.94 4.15
N PRO A 22 5.70 -16.19 2.82
CA PRO A 22 4.48 -16.33 2.05
C PRO A 22 3.61 -17.51 2.50
N ALA A 23 4.20 -18.57 3.06
CA ALA A 23 3.45 -19.75 3.48
C ALA A 23 2.53 -19.46 4.67
N SER A 24 2.93 -18.55 5.55
CA SER A 24 2.16 -18.19 6.75
C SER A 24 1.43 -16.85 6.63
N ARG A 25 1.94 -15.90 5.84
CA ARG A 25 1.41 -14.53 5.75
C ARG A 25 0.74 -14.22 4.41
N GLY A 26 0.96 -15.05 3.38
CA GLY A 26 0.43 -14.83 2.03
C GLY A 26 1.08 -13.67 1.28
N ILE A 27 2.15 -13.07 1.82
CA ILE A 27 2.93 -11.97 1.23
C ILE A 27 4.42 -12.23 1.43
N HIS A 28 5.24 -11.63 0.58
CA HIS A 28 6.70 -11.71 0.60
C HIS A 28 7.33 -10.50 1.28
N VAL A 29 6.68 -9.34 1.22
CA VAL A 29 7.14 -8.08 1.83
C VAL A 29 5.99 -7.38 2.51
N ASP A 30 6.21 -6.95 3.74
CA ASP A 30 5.29 -6.15 4.55
C ASP A 30 5.98 -4.81 4.87
N ALA A 31 5.35 -3.69 4.54
CA ALA A 31 5.95 -2.38 4.72
C ALA A 31 4.98 -1.36 5.32
N TRP A 32 5.43 -0.63 6.33
CA TRP A 32 4.79 0.61 6.77
C TRP A 32 5.37 1.78 6.00
N VAL A 33 4.52 2.53 5.31
CA VAL A 33 4.92 3.66 4.47
C VAL A 33 4.32 4.94 5.05
N PRO A 34 5.13 5.98 5.33
CA PRO A 34 4.61 7.31 5.65
C PRO A 34 3.70 7.83 4.53
N ALA A 35 2.61 8.51 4.86
CA ALA A 35 1.61 8.94 3.87
C ALA A 35 2.24 9.82 2.78
N GLU A 36 3.17 10.69 3.14
CA GLU A 36 3.92 11.57 2.24
C GLU A 36 4.87 10.81 1.29
N ARG A 37 5.18 9.54 1.57
CA ARG A 37 5.99 8.65 0.73
C ARG A 37 5.18 7.61 -0.02
N LEU A 38 3.87 7.53 0.20
CA LEU A 38 3.00 6.55 -0.46
C LEU A 38 3.12 6.64 -1.98
N ARG A 39 3.01 7.84 -2.54
CA ARG A 39 3.03 8.06 -4.00
C ARG A 39 4.37 7.65 -4.62
N ASP A 40 5.48 7.98 -3.96
CA ASP A 40 6.83 7.55 -4.39
C ASP A 40 6.96 6.02 -4.36
N ALA A 41 6.47 5.37 -3.30
CA ALA A 41 6.51 3.93 -3.13
C ALA A 41 5.69 3.20 -4.20
N VAL A 42 4.46 3.62 -4.46
CA VAL A 42 3.61 2.98 -5.48
C VAL A 42 4.12 3.27 -6.89
N GLN A 43 4.73 4.43 -7.16
CA GLN A 43 5.40 4.69 -8.43
C GLN A 43 6.55 3.70 -8.65
N ALA A 44 7.38 3.47 -7.63
CA ALA A 44 8.46 2.49 -7.71
C ALA A 44 7.93 1.07 -8.00
N LEU A 45 6.77 0.71 -7.44
CA LEU A 45 6.08 -0.55 -7.76
C LEU A 45 5.57 -0.59 -9.20
N ARG A 46 4.95 0.49 -9.67
CA ARG A 46 4.42 0.61 -11.03
C ARG A 46 5.52 0.44 -12.07
N ASP A 47 6.66 1.09 -11.86
CA ASP A 47 7.86 0.99 -12.74
C ASP A 47 8.43 -0.43 -12.81
N ARG A 48 8.05 -1.30 -11.87
CA ARG A 48 8.51 -2.69 -11.73
C ARG A 48 7.40 -3.69 -12.05
N GLU A 49 6.34 -3.23 -12.70
CA GLU A 49 5.23 -4.05 -13.21
C GLU A 49 4.44 -4.77 -12.12
N PHE A 50 4.44 -4.23 -10.90
CA PHE A 50 3.46 -4.64 -9.91
C PHE A 50 2.06 -4.20 -10.35
N LEU A 51 1.08 -4.99 -9.96
CA LEU A 51 -0.34 -4.78 -10.16
C LEU A 51 -0.97 -4.55 -8.79
N ILE A 52 -1.97 -3.67 -8.72
CA ILE A 52 -2.78 -3.50 -7.52
C ILE A 52 -3.80 -4.63 -7.41
N GLU A 53 -3.95 -5.20 -6.22
CA GLU A 53 -4.95 -6.21 -5.93
C GLU A 53 -6.18 -5.59 -5.26
N ASP A 54 -5.97 -4.81 -4.20
CA ASP A 54 -7.03 -4.15 -3.43
C ASP A 54 -6.49 -2.94 -2.64
N VAL A 55 -7.43 -2.17 -2.08
CA VAL A 55 -7.19 -1.13 -1.06
C VAL A 55 -8.21 -1.33 0.05
N ILE A 56 -7.76 -1.46 1.29
CA ILE A 56 -8.59 -1.85 2.44
C ILE A 56 -8.35 -0.89 3.60
N GLY A 57 -9.42 -0.28 4.12
CA GLY A 57 -9.40 0.45 5.38
C GLY A 57 -9.46 -0.52 6.56
N VAL A 58 -8.63 -0.29 7.57
CA VAL A 58 -8.62 -1.07 8.81
C VAL A 58 -8.68 -0.11 10.00
N ASP A 59 -9.78 -0.15 10.74
CA ASP A 59 -9.95 0.57 11.99
C ASP A 59 -9.57 -0.34 13.17
N ALA A 60 -8.35 -0.14 13.71
CA ALA A 60 -7.81 -0.94 14.79
C ALA A 60 -7.16 -0.04 15.86
N ALA A 61 -7.96 0.34 16.86
CA ALA A 61 -7.55 1.26 17.92
C ALA A 61 -6.13 0.96 18.48
N PRO A 62 -5.27 1.98 18.64
CA PRO A 62 -5.62 3.42 18.63
C PRO A 62 -5.64 4.10 17.26
N GLU A 63 -5.23 3.44 16.17
CA GLU A 63 -5.03 4.07 14.87
C GLU A 63 -5.93 3.47 13.78
N MET A 64 -6.25 4.27 12.78
CA MET A 64 -6.77 3.75 11.52
C MET A 64 -5.63 3.59 10.52
N MET A 65 -5.73 2.62 9.61
CA MET A 65 -4.79 2.48 8.51
C MET A 65 -5.48 2.13 7.20
N VAL A 66 -4.82 2.48 6.10
CA VAL A 66 -5.16 1.99 4.77
C VAL A 66 -4.08 1.01 4.34
N VAL A 67 -4.51 -0.16 3.88
CA VAL A 67 -3.66 -1.27 3.45
C VAL A 67 -3.82 -1.45 1.95
N TYR A 68 -2.71 -1.51 1.24
CA TYR A 68 -2.65 -1.71 -0.21
C TYR A 68 -1.93 -3.01 -0.49
N HIS A 69 -2.57 -3.92 -1.23
CA HIS A 69 -1.91 -5.14 -1.70
C HIS A 69 -1.49 -5.01 -3.15
N PHE A 70 -0.27 -5.48 -3.43
CA PHE A 70 0.26 -5.52 -4.78
C PHE A 70 0.89 -6.87 -5.09
N HIS A 71 0.92 -7.21 -6.36
CA HIS A 71 1.51 -8.44 -6.83
C HIS A 71 2.19 -8.24 -8.18
N ARG A 72 3.34 -8.90 -8.36
CA ARG A 72 4.04 -9.02 -9.64
C ARG A 72 3.90 -10.45 -10.14
N LEU A 73 3.31 -10.59 -11.33
CA LEU A 73 3.12 -11.88 -12.02
C LEU A 73 4.46 -12.56 -12.29
N GLU A 74 5.37 -11.84 -12.93
CA GLU A 74 6.67 -12.38 -13.29
C GLU A 74 7.56 -12.47 -12.04
N GLY A 75 8.07 -13.68 -11.76
CA GLY A 75 8.93 -13.95 -10.61
C GLY A 75 8.20 -14.04 -9.27
N GLY A 76 6.86 -13.89 -9.24
CA GLY A 76 6.02 -14.19 -8.09
C GLY A 76 6.41 -13.43 -6.82
N CYS A 77 6.06 -12.14 -6.75
CA CYS A 77 6.27 -11.35 -5.54
C CYS A 77 4.97 -10.63 -5.18
N ARG A 78 4.46 -10.91 -3.98
CA ARG A 78 3.26 -10.26 -3.41
C ARG A 78 3.66 -9.44 -2.20
N LEU A 79 3.13 -8.24 -2.05
CA LEU A 79 3.50 -7.33 -0.98
C LEU A 79 2.29 -6.56 -0.45
N GLN A 80 2.47 -6.05 0.77
CA GLN A 80 1.50 -5.23 1.47
C GLN A 80 2.17 -3.90 1.87
N LEU A 81 1.56 -2.79 1.50
CA LEU A 81 1.89 -1.46 2.03
C LEU A 81 0.81 -1.03 3.02
N ARG A 82 1.21 -0.51 4.18
CA ARG A 82 0.31 0.04 5.20
C ARG A 82 0.63 1.50 5.44
N VAL A 83 -0.41 2.32 5.44
CA VAL A 83 -0.32 3.75 5.74
C VAL A 83 -1.17 4.04 6.96
N ARG A 84 -0.56 4.56 8.02
CA ARG A 84 -1.29 5.04 9.20
C ARG A 84 -2.00 6.33 8.87
N THR A 85 -3.20 6.51 9.40
CA THR A 85 -3.96 7.74 9.32
C THR A 85 -4.66 8.04 10.64
N ASP A 86 -4.96 9.31 10.88
CA ASP A 86 -5.78 9.73 12.01
C ASP A 86 -7.18 9.10 11.91
N ARG A 87 -7.77 8.75 13.06
CA ARG A 87 -9.08 8.10 13.11
C ARG A 87 -10.24 9.07 12.97
N GLU A 88 -10.10 10.29 13.48
CA GLU A 88 -11.15 11.31 13.47
C GLU A 88 -11.13 12.15 12.19
N ASN A 89 -9.97 12.26 11.56
CA ASN A 89 -9.75 12.98 10.31
C ASN A 89 -8.83 12.17 9.37
N PRO A 90 -9.30 11.02 8.85
CA PRO A 90 -8.48 10.15 8.03
C PRO A 90 -8.18 10.77 6.66
N LYS A 91 -6.89 10.96 6.35
CA LYS A 91 -6.41 11.56 5.10
C LYS A 91 -5.23 10.78 4.55
N VAL A 92 -5.32 10.38 3.28
CA VAL A 92 -4.27 9.65 2.57
C VAL A 92 -4.19 10.15 1.13
N PRO A 93 -3.02 10.31 0.50
CA PRO A 93 -2.96 10.66 -0.92
C PRO A 93 -3.61 9.58 -1.79
N THR A 94 -4.43 9.97 -2.79
CA THR A 94 -4.90 9.00 -3.80
C THR A 94 -3.72 8.41 -4.57
N ILE A 95 -3.90 7.20 -5.11
CA ILE A 95 -2.97 6.61 -6.08
C ILE A 95 -3.65 6.28 -7.42
N GLN A 96 -4.88 6.74 -7.64
CA GLN A 96 -5.69 6.36 -8.82
C GLN A 96 -5.06 6.72 -10.17
N ASP A 97 -4.26 7.78 -10.23
CA ASP A 97 -3.59 8.21 -11.46
C ASP A 97 -2.40 7.31 -11.82
N ILE A 98 -1.79 6.67 -10.82
CA ILE A 98 -0.70 5.69 -10.98
C ILE A 98 -1.28 4.28 -11.21
N PHE A 99 -2.31 3.93 -10.44
CA PHE A 99 -3.04 2.67 -10.51
C PHE A 99 -4.55 2.95 -10.67
N PRO A 100 -5.08 3.00 -11.90
CA PRO A 100 -6.50 3.28 -12.16
C PRO A 100 -7.48 2.35 -11.43
N GLY A 101 -7.07 1.12 -11.12
CA GLY A 101 -7.86 0.19 -10.31
C GLY A 101 -8.12 0.65 -8.88
N ALA A 102 -7.30 1.58 -8.34
CA ALA A 102 -7.51 2.14 -7.00
C ALA A 102 -8.75 3.03 -6.92
N ASN A 103 -9.21 3.64 -8.03
CA ASN A 103 -10.35 4.57 -8.02
C ASN A 103 -11.57 3.99 -7.30
N TRP A 104 -11.97 2.77 -7.65
CA TRP A 104 -13.12 2.12 -7.04
C TRP A 104 -12.88 1.79 -5.56
N HIS A 105 -11.72 1.21 -5.24
CA HIS A 105 -11.39 0.80 -3.87
C HIS A 105 -11.28 2.00 -2.92
N GLU A 106 -10.69 3.11 -3.37
CA GLU A 106 -10.59 4.35 -2.58
C GLU A 106 -11.98 4.95 -2.30
N ARG A 107 -12.90 4.92 -3.28
CA ARG A 107 -14.30 5.31 -3.07
C ARG A 107 -14.99 4.42 -2.04
N GLU A 108 -14.73 3.11 -2.09
CA GLU A 108 -15.29 2.17 -1.12
C GLU A 108 -14.78 2.46 0.31
N GLN A 109 -13.48 2.78 0.46
CA GLN A 109 -12.92 3.13 1.77
C GLN A 109 -13.40 4.50 2.28
N HIS A 110 -13.62 5.46 1.37
CA HIS A 110 -14.29 6.72 1.70
C HIS A 110 -15.71 6.47 2.22
N ASP A 111 -16.51 5.64 1.54
CA ASP A 111 -17.90 5.40 1.91
C ASP A 111 -18.06 4.62 3.22
N PHE A 112 -17.18 3.65 3.51
CA PHE A 112 -17.26 2.86 4.73
C PHE A 112 -16.57 3.48 5.94
N TYR A 113 -15.42 4.13 5.73
CA TYR A 113 -14.56 4.59 6.81
C TYR A 113 -14.32 6.10 6.81
N GLY A 114 -14.84 6.84 5.83
CA GLY A 114 -14.69 8.30 5.75
C GLY A 114 -13.28 8.77 5.36
N VAL A 115 -12.42 7.89 4.83
CA VAL A 115 -11.06 8.28 4.41
C VAL A 115 -11.13 9.27 3.25
N GLU A 116 -10.56 10.45 3.46
CA GLU A 116 -10.38 11.44 2.40
C GLU A 116 -9.11 11.11 1.60
N PHE A 117 -9.31 10.70 0.34
CA PHE A 117 -8.22 10.46 -0.60
C PHE A 117 -7.85 11.75 -1.33
N GLU A 118 -6.75 12.39 -0.94
CA GLU A 118 -6.37 13.71 -1.47
C GLU A 118 -6.01 13.61 -2.96
N GLY A 119 -6.73 14.37 -3.78
CA GLY A 119 -6.57 14.37 -5.25
C GLY A 119 -7.47 13.37 -5.99
N HIS A 120 -8.40 12.70 -5.28
CA HIS A 120 -9.40 11.81 -5.88
C HIS A 120 -10.47 12.53 -6.70
#